data_AF-A0A3M8DS09-F1
#
_entry.id   AF-A0A3M8DS09-F1
#
_cell.length_a   1.000
_cell.length_b   1.000
_cell.length_c   1.000
_cell.angle_alpha   90.00
_cell.angle_beta   90.00
_cell.angle_gamma   90.00
#
_symmetry.space_group_name_H-M   'P 1'
#
loop_
_entity.id
_entity.type
_entity.pdbx_description
1 polymer ?
#
loop_
_entity_poly.entity_id
_entity_poly.type
_entity_poly.pdbx_seq_one_letter_code
_entity_poly.pdbx_strand_id
1 'polypeptide(L)'
;MLTEKAREIIVEFERLSDEDKSHLSVTFMNIYGKQIFFSLDQLCELEYQDLETIKSMIGGIILTREYVPDIQNAYEGLKDNDWPSTISFGYLNLPK
;
A
#
# COMPACT_ATOMS: atom_id res chain seq x y z
N MET A 1 -18.62 -3.49 11.97
CA MET A 1 -17.16 -3.25 11.83
C MET A 1 -16.56 -4.14 10.74
N LEU A 2 -16.69 -5.47 10.80
CA LEU A 2 -16.20 -6.38 9.75
C LEU A 2 -16.76 -6.08 8.35
N THR A 3 -18.08 -5.94 8.22
CA THR A 3 -18.74 -5.66 6.94
C THR A 3 -18.30 -4.33 6.31
N GLU A 4 -18.07 -3.30 7.11
CA GLU A 4 -17.61 -2.00 6.61
C GLU A 4 -16.20 -2.11 6.06
N LYS A 5 -15.30 -2.75 6.81
CA LYS A 5 -13.92 -2.98 6.38
C LYS A 5 -13.85 -3.86 5.13
N ALA A 6 -14.70 -4.89 5.02
CA ALA A 6 -14.79 -5.71 3.82
C ALA A 6 -15.24 -4.89 2.60
N ARG A 7 -16.19 -3.95 2.75
CA ARG A 7 -16.59 -3.03 1.67
C ARG A 7 -15.44 -2.12 1.24
N GLU A 8 -14.72 -1.53 2.19
CA GLU A 8 -13.55 -0.70 1.91
C GLU A 8 -12.49 -1.48 1.11
N ILE A 9 -12.18 -2.70 1.53
CA ILE A 9 -11.22 -3.59 0.85
C ILE A 9 -11.66 -3.85 -0.60
N ILE A 10 -12.93 -4.12 -0.85
CA ILE A 10 -13.44 -4.36 -2.21
C ILE A 10 -13.26 -3.10 -3.06
N VAL A 11 -13.63 -1.93 -2.55
CA VAL A 11 -13.50 -0.65 -3.27
C VAL A 11 -12.03 -0.37 -3.61
N GLU A 12 -11.11 -0.56 -2.67
CA GLU A 12 -9.69 -0.35 -2.90
C GLU A 12 -9.11 -1.39 -3.87
N PHE A 13 -9.51 -2.66 -3.74
CA PHE A 13 -9.11 -3.73 -4.66
C PHE A 13 -9.52 -3.44 -6.10
N GLU A 14 -10.71 -2.88 -6.32
CA GLU A 14 -11.17 -2.54 -7.68
C GLU A 14 -10.35 -1.42 -8.35
N ARG A 15 -9.64 -0.59 -7.58
CA ARG A 15 -8.75 0.46 -8.11
C ARG A 15 -7.40 -0.08 -8.61
N LEU A 16 -7.09 -1.33 -8.31
CA LEU A 16 -5.85 -1.98 -8.71
C LEU A 16 -5.88 -2.37 -10.19
N SER A 17 -4.70 -2.45 -10.80
CA SER A 17 -4.57 -2.98 -12.16
C SER A 17 -4.78 -4.49 -12.17
N ASP A 18 -5.07 -5.08 -13.34
CA ASP A 18 -5.21 -6.53 -13.46
C ASP A 18 -3.91 -7.29 -13.09
N GLU A 19 -2.75 -6.67 -13.34
CA GLU A 19 -1.45 -7.19 -12.94
C GLU A 19 -1.31 -7.23 -11.40
N ASP A 20 -1.64 -6.13 -10.73
CA ASP A 20 -1.63 -6.05 -9.25
C ASP A 20 -2.62 -7.06 -8.63
N LYS A 21 -3.83 -7.17 -9.21
CA LYS A 21 -4.85 -8.12 -8.77
C LYS A 21 -4.37 -9.56 -8.93
N SER A 22 -3.67 -9.88 -10.02
CA SER A 22 -3.07 -11.19 -10.25
C SER A 22 -1.96 -11.50 -9.23
N HIS A 23 -1.07 -10.53 -8.99
CA HIS A 23 0.01 -10.66 -8.02
C HIS A 23 -0.50 -10.87 -6.59
N LEU A 24 -1.53 -10.10 -6.18
CA LEU A 24 -2.20 -10.28 -4.91
C LEU A 24 -2.88 -11.64 -4.79
N SER A 25 -3.53 -12.12 -5.85
CA SER A 25 -4.18 -13.43 -5.85
C SER A 25 -3.17 -14.56 -5.57
N VAL A 26 -2.00 -14.51 -6.20
CA VAL A 26 -0.90 -15.46 -5.94
C VAL A 26 -0.37 -15.31 -4.51
N THR A 27 -0.19 -14.07 -4.05
CA THR A 27 0.32 -13.78 -2.70
C THR A 27 -0.62 -14.30 -1.62
N PHE A 28 -1.93 -14.05 -1.74
CA PHE A 28 -2.91 -14.54 -0.78
C PHE A 28 -3.07 -16.06 -0.84
N MET A 29 -2.97 -16.68 -2.02
CA MET A 29 -2.91 -18.13 -2.12
C MET A 29 -1.73 -18.71 -1.31
N ASN A 30 -0.57 -18.06 -1.34
CA ASN A 30 0.61 -18.49 -0.59
C ASN A 30 0.47 -18.27 0.93
N ILE A 31 -0.14 -17.15 1.35
CA ILE A 31 -0.32 -16.81 2.78
C ILE A 31 -1.40 -17.69 3.42
N TYR A 32 -2.53 -17.86 2.74
CA TYR A 32 -3.73 -18.47 3.30
C TYR A 32 -3.94 -19.92 2.85
N GLY A 33 -3.15 -20.42 1.90
CA GLY A 33 -3.29 -21.76 1.33
C GLY A 33 -4.56 -21.97 0.49
N LYS A 34 -5.33 -20.89 0.24
CA LYS A 34 -6.57 -20.91 -0.53
C LYS A 34 -6.75 -19.60 -1.29
N GLN A 35 -7.51 -19.67 -2.38
CA GLN A 35 -7.88 -18.48 -3.13
C GLN A 35 -8.88 -17.65 -2.32
N ILE A 36 -8.56 -16.37 -2.16
CA ILE A 36 -9.48 -15.36 -1.63
C ILE A 36 -10.15 -14.68 -2.82
N PHE A 37 -11.48 -14.71 -2.85
CA PHE A 37 -12.30 -13.89 -3.73
C PHE A 37 -12.72 -12.63 -2.97
N PHE A 38 -12.64 -11.49 -3.65
CA PHE A 38 -12.98 -10.18 -3.10
C PHE A 38 -14.50 -9.96 -3.18
N SER A 39 -15.27 -10.86 -2.55
CA SER A 39 -16.71 -10.71 -2.36
C SER A 39 -17.01 -10.38 -0.90
N LEU A 40 -18.13 -9.70 -0.66
CA LEU A 40 -18.49 -9.28 0.70
C LEU A 40 -18.65 -10.49 1.62
N ASP A 41 -19.34 -11.53 1.13
CA ASP A 41 -19.63 -12.73 1.91
C ASP A 41 -18.35 -13.45 2.32
N GLN A 42 -17.42 -13.66 1.39
CA GLN A 42 -16.18 -14.38 1.70
C GLN A 42 -15.24 -13.55 2.59
N LEU A 43 -15.14 -12.24 2.39
CA LEU A 43 -14.34 -11.40 3.27
C LEU A 43 -14.93 -11.36 4.69
N CYS A 44 -16.25 -11.43 4.84
CA CYS A 44 -16.87 -11.51 6.16
C CYS A 44 -16.63 -12.85 6.89
N GLU A 45 -16.19 -13.89 6.19
CA GLU A 45 -15.78 -15.18 6.80
C GLU A 45 -14.36 -15.14 7.38
N LEU A 46 -13.56 -14.12 7.04
CA LEU A 46 -12.20 -13.96 7.53
C LEU A 46 -12.17 -13.33 8.93
N GLU A 47 -11.07 -13.59 9.65
CA GLU A 47 -10.85 -12.90 10.93
C GLU A 47 -10.53 -11.42 10.70
N TYR A 48 -10.83 -10.58 11.68
CA TYR A 48 -10.59 -9.15 11.59
C TYR A 48 -9.12 -8.82 11.26
N GLN A 49 -8.19 -9.58 11.83
CA GLN A 49 -6.75 -9.40 11.62
C GLN A 49 -6.34 -9.69 10.17
N ASP A 50 -7.00 -10.65 9.52
CA ASP A 50 -6.78 -10.95 8.10
C ASP A 50 -7.28 -9.81 7.22
N LEU A 51 -8.43 -9.23 7.55
CA LEU A 51 -8.94 -8.05 6.85
C LEU A 51 -8.00 -6.84 7.00
N GLU A 52 -7.40 -6.63 8.17
CA GLU A 52 -6.37 -5.60 8.35
C GLU A 52 -5.13 -5.86 7.50
N THR A 53 -4.70 -7.12 7.42
CA THR A 53 -3.54 -7.52 6.62
C THR A 53 -3.81 -7.27 5.14
N ILE A 54 -4.94 -7.74 4.64
CA ILE A 54 -5.37 -7.55 3.24
C ILE A 54 -5.47 -6.06 2.90
N LYS A 55 -6.13 -5.26 3.77
CA LYS A 55 -6.25 -3.81 3.58
C LYS A 55 -4.89 -3.13 3.53
N SER A 56 -4.00 -3.48 4.46
CA SER A 56 -2.65 -2.89 4.52
C SER A 56 -1.83 -3.22 3.27
N MET A 57 -1.95 -4.44 2.73
CA MET A 57 -1.26 -4.84 1.51
C MET A 57 -1.78 -4.10 0.28
N ILE A 58 -3.10 -4.00 0.13
CA ILE A 58 -3.72 -3.24 -0.97
C ILE A 58 -3.33 -1.77 -0.88
N GLY A 59 -3.46 -1.17 0.31
CA GLY A 59 -3.05 0.21 0.55
C GLY A 59 -1.57 0.45 0.24
N GLY A 60 -0.70 -0.48 0.62
CA GLY A 60 0.73 -0.43 0.29
C GLY A 60 0.99 -0.41 -1.23
N ILE A 61 0.27 -1.24 -2.00
CA ILE A 61 0.39 -1.24 -3.48
C ILE A 61 -0.08 0.08 -4.06
N ILE A 62 -1.24 0.60 -3.62
CA ILE A 62 -1.77 1.89 -4.10
C ILE A 62 -0.76 3.02 -3.83
N LEU A 63 -0.26 3.11 -2.59
CA LEU A 63 0.72 4.14 -2.20
C LEU A 63 2.02 4.01 -3.01
N THR A 64 2.52 2.79 -3.19
CA THR A 64 3.74 2.55 -3.98
C THR A 64 3.52 3.02 -5.41
N ARG A 65 2.38 2.68 -6.03
CA ARG A 65 2.09 3.10 -7.41
C ARG A 65 1.90 4.61 -7.55
N GLU A 66 1.25 5.25 -6.59
CA GLU A 66 0.98 6.69 -6.63
C GLU A 66 2.24 7.53 -6.37
N TYR A 67 3.11 7.12 -5.44
CA TYR A 67 4.20 7.96 -4.96
C TYR A 67 5.62 7.53 -5.39
N VAL A 68 5.84 6.28 -5.80
CA VAL A 68 7.17 5.87 -6.31
C VAL A 68 7.59 6.65 -7.55
N PRO A 69 6.72 6.94 -8.54
CA PRO A 69 7.10 7.76 -9.68
C PRO A 69 7.62 9.14 -9.27
N ASP A 70 7.00 9.78 -8.28
CA ASP A 70 7.44 11.08 -7.77
C ASP A 70 8.81 11.00 -7.09
N ILE A 71 9.07 9.93 -6.33
CA ILE A 71 10.39 9.69 -5.71
C ILE A 71 11.46 9.45 -6.78
N GLN A 72 11.15 8.67 -7.82
CA GLN A 72 12.07 8.40 -8.92
C GLN A 72 12.36 9.67 -9.74
N ASN A 73 11.32 10.43 -10.08
CA ASN A 73 11.45 11.71 -10.77
C ASN A 73 12.26 12.73 -9.95
N ALA A 74 12.02 12.79 -8.64
CA ALA A 74 12.80 13.61 -7.73
C ALA A 74 14.26 13.16 -7.72
N TYR A 75 14.52 11.86 -7.59
CA TYR A 75 15.88 11.32 -7.62
C TYR A 75 16.60 11.62 -8.94
N GLU A 76 15.96 11.42 -10.08
CA GLU A 76 16.52 11.75 -11.40
C GLU A 76 16.81 13.24 -11.54
N GLY A 77 15.88 14.10 -11.12
CA GLY A 77 16.09 15.56 -11.12
C GLY A 77 17.20 16.02 -10.16
N LEU A 78 17.52 15.24 -9.13
CA LEU A 78 18.57 15.54 -8.16
C LEU A 78 19.93 14.92 -8.53
N LYS A 79 19.96 13.83 -9.30
CA LYS A 79 21.17 13.04 -9.60
C LYS A 79 22.23 13.80 -10.40
N ASP A 80 21.81 14.73 -11.27
CA ASP A 80 22.71 15.51 -12.12
C ASP A 80 23.09 16.88 -11.51
N ASN A 81 22.61 17.17 -10.31
CA ASN A 81 22.94 18.39 -9.57
C ASN A 81 24.04 18.09 -8.53
N ASP A 82 25.08 18.92 -8.50
CA ASP A 82 26.14 18.88 -7.47
C ASP A 82 25.55 19.33 -6.12
N TRP A 83 24.85 18.41 -5.44
CA TRP A 83 24.31 18.70 -4.12
C TRP A 83 25.43 18.66 -3.08
N PRO A 84 25.45 19.62 -2.14
CA PRO A 84 26.36 19.56 -1.01
C PRO A 84 26.09 18.26 -0.23
N SER A 85 27.16 17.53 0.10
CA SER A 85 27.12 16.26 0.87
C SER A 85 26.58 16.40 2.30
N THR A 86 26.11 17.59 2.67
CA THR A 86 25.70 17.97 4.01
C THR A 86 24.53 18.93 3.92
N ILE A 87 23.37 18.49 4.41
CA ILE A 87 22.17 19.32 4.56
C ILE A 87 22.11 19.72 6.03
N SER A 88 22.24 21.01 6.33
CA SER A 88 22.05 21.52 7.69
C SER A 88 20.57 21.83 7.91
N PHE A 89 19.90 20.97 8.68
CA PHE A 89 18.60 21.35 9.22
C PHE A 89 18.84 22.39 10.32
N GLY A 90 18.35 23.61 10.11
CA GLY A 90 18.45 24.68 11.11
C GLY A 90 17.88 24.20 12.45
N TYR A 91 18.59 24.46 13.54
CA TYR A 91 18.20 24.06 14.88
C TYR A 91 16.74 24.46 15.15
N LEU A 92 15.90 23.47 15.44
CA LEU A 92 14.59 23.68 16.05
C LEU A 92 14.83 24.36 17.41
N ASN A 93 14.64 25.67 17.48
CA ASN A 93 14.54 26.38 18.74
C ASN A 93 13.24 25.93 19.43
N LEU A 94 13.32 24.87 20.22
CA LEU A 94 12.27 24.50 21.15
C LEU A 94 12.33 25.49 22.35
N PRO A 95 11.26 26.25 22.63
CA PRO A 95 11.22 27.10 23.81
C PRO A 95 11.23 26.25 25.09
N LYS A 96 11.95 26.75 26.10
CA LYS A 96 12.01 26.17 27.45
C LYS A 96 10.70 26.33 28.21
#